data_AF-A0A550GNR7-F1
#
_entry.id   AF-A0A550GNR7-F1
#
_cell.length_a   1.000
_cell.length_b   1.000
_cell.length_c   1.000
_cell.angle_alpha   90.00
_cell.angle_beta   90.00
_cell.angle_gamma   90.00
#
_symmetry.space_group_name_H-M   'P 1'
#
loop_
_entity.id
_entity.type
_entity.pdbx_description
1 polymer ?
#
loop_
_entity_poly.entity_id
_entity_poly.type
_entity_poly.pdbx_seq_one_letter_code
_entity_poly.pdbx_strand_id
1 'polypeptide(L)'
;MTERRQILTLVAVTLLIGILTNVLVRGVSGLTGGGGITVDEYTATFYPDGTLVEEFTYTIRKQDYRMLYRYWDVALYDGPMAYPYVEMVEIEAADTG
;
A
#
# COMPACT_ATOMS: atom_id res chain seq x y z
N MET A 1 13.28 39.05 34.29
CA MET A 1 13.00 38.26 33.08
C MET A 1 11.85 38.92 32.35
N THR A 2 12.01 39.26 31.08
CA THR A 2 10.98 39.99 30.32
C THR A 2 10.08 38.98 29.62
N GLU A 3 8.79 38.98 29.95
CA GLU A 3 7.74 38.07 29.44
C GLU A 3 7.82 37.87 27.91
N ARG A 4 8.09 38.95 27.17
CA ARG A 4 8.32 38.91 25.70
C ARG A 4 9.43 37.94 25.28
N ARG A 5 10.50 37.84 26.06
CA ARG A 5 11.64 36.94 25.79
C ARG A 5 11.25 35.47 26.04
N GLN A 6 10.37 35.21 27.01
CA GLN A 6 9.85 33.87 27.28
C GLN A 6 8.92 33.39 26.16
N ILE A 7 8.01 34.26 25.70
CA ILE A 7 7.13 33.96 24.56
C ILE A 7 7.95 33.69 23.30
N LEU A 8 8.93 34.53 22.98
CA LEU A 8 9.80 34.32 21.81
C LEU A 8 10.59 32.99 21.90
N THR A 9 11.08 32.65 23.10
CA THR A 9 11.81 31.40 23.31
C THR A 9 10.90 30.19 23.12
N LEU A 10 9.68 30.24 23.65
CA LEU A 10 8.69 29.18 23.49
C LEU A 10 8.35 28.96 22.02
N VAL A 11 8.05 30.03 21.29
CA VAL A 11 7.71 29.97 19.85
C VAL A 11 8.89 29.41 19.03
N ALA A 12 10.12 29.83 19.33
CA ALA A 12 11.30 29.33 18.64
C ALA A 12 11.51 27.82 18.87
N VAL A 13 11.33 27.36 20.10
CA VAL A 13 11.47 25.94 20.46
C VAL A 13 10.37 25.10 19.81
N THR A 14 9.12 25.54 19.85
CA THR A 14 8.00 24.80 19.23
C THR A 14 8.13 24.74 17.71
N LEU A 15 8.57 25.83 17.06
CA LEU A 15 8.85 25.86 15.63
C LEU A 15 9.97 24.88 15.25
N LEU A 16 11.06 24.85 16.03
CA LEU A 16 12.17 23.93 15.81
C LEU A 16 11.72 22.47 15.92
N ILE A 17 10.94 22.12 16.94
CA ILE A 17 10.39 20.77 17.11
C ILE A 17 9.51 20.39 15.91
N GLY A 18 8.65 21.32 15.44
CA GLY A 18 7.81 21.08 14.26
C GLY A 18 8.64 20.79 13.00
N ILE A 19 9.69 21.57 12.74
CA ILE A 19 10.59 21.37 11.60
C ILE A 19 11.33 20.03 11.71
N LEU A 20 11.92 19.75 12.87
CA LEU A 20 12.64 18.50 13.14
C LEU A 20 11.73 17.28 12.95
N THR A 21 10.51 17.33 13.47
CA THR A 21 9.55 16.23 13.34
C THR A 21 9.16 16.02 11.87
N ASN A 22 8.93 17.09 11.11
CA ASN A 22 8.58 16.98 9.69
C ASN A 22 9.71 16.31 8.87
N VAL A 23 10.97 16.71 9.12
CA VAL A 23 12.15 16.13 8.46
C VAL A 23 12.31 14.66 8.85
N LEU A 24 12.16 14.33 10.13
CA LEU A 24 12.30 12.96 10.63
C LEU A 24 11.22 12.03 10.06
N VAL A 25 9.96 12.44 10.03
CA VAL A 25 8.86 11.62 9.48
C VAL A 25 9.08 11.31 8.00
N ARG A 26 9.53 12.29 7.19
CA ARG A 26 9.87 12.07 5.78
C ARG A 26 11.03 11.09 5.60
N GLY A 27 12.01 11.10 6.51
CA GLY A 27 13.12 10.14 6.51
C GLY A 27 12.69 8.74 6.97
N VAL A 28 11.76 8.65 7.91
CA VAL A 28 11.25 7.38 8.46
C VAL A 28 10.38 6.62 7.46
N SER A 29 9.67 7.31 6.55
CA SER A 29 8.97 6.65 5.43
C SER A 29 9.90 5.77 4.58
N GLY A 30 11.21 6.05 4.54
CA GLY A 30 12.22 5.20 3.89
C GLY A 30 12.81 4.09 4.77
N LEU A 31 12.61 4.15 6.10
CA LEU A 31 13.20 3.22 7.08
C LEU A 31 12.21 2.17 7.61
N THR A 32 10.91 2.46 7.60
CA THR A 32 9.85 1.53 8.03
C THR A 32 8.98 1.11 6.84
N GLY A 33 9.38 0.06 6.14
CA GLY A 33 8.54 -0.56 5.10
C GLY A 33 9.21 -0.81 3.77
N GLY A 34 10.42 -1.40 3.78
CA GLY A 34 11.12 -1.84 2.59
C GLY A 34 11.16 -3.37 2.45
N GLY A 35 10.07 -4.07 2.79
CA GLY A 35 9.88 -5.42 2.24
C GLY A 35 9.65 -5.27 0.74
N GLY A 36 10.32 -6.06 -0.09
CA GLY A 36 10.31 -5.90 -1.56
C GLY A 36 8.97 -6.17 -2.26
N ILE A 37 7.86 -6.19 -1.52
CA ILE A 37 6.50 -6.12 -2.03
C ILE A 37 5.76 -5.09 -1.19
N THR A 38 5.19 -4.09 -1.85
CA THR A 38 4.26 -3.13 -1.25
C THR A 38 2.94 -3.18 -2.01
N VAL A 39 1.82 -3.23 -1.31
CA VAL A 39 0.51 -2.95 -1.93
C VAL A 39 0.54 -1.47 -2.31
N ASP A 40 0.43 -1.21 -3.61
CA ASP A 40 0.42 0.14 -4.15
C ASP A 40 -0.99 0.73 -4.09
N GLU A 41 -1.99 -0.07 -4.47
CA GLU A 41 -3.39 0.33 -4.49
C GLU A 41 -4.31 -0.83 -4.13
N TYR A 42 -5.39 -0.54 -3.40
CA TYR A 42 -6.47 -1.48 -3.11
C TYR A 42 -7.80 -0.77 -3.33
N THR A 43 -8.61 -1.31 -4.23
CA THR A 43 -9.94 -0.80 -4.56
C THR A 43 -10.97 -1.88 -4.30
N ALA A 44 -12.05 -1.53 -3.59
CA ALA A 44 -13.17 -2.43 -3.37
C ALA A 44 -14.46 -1.75 -3.80
N THR A 45 -15.15 -2.34 -4.77
CA THR A 45 -16.42 -1.85 -5.30
C THR A 45 -17.53 -2.83 -4.94
N PHE A 46 -18.46 -2.38 -4.10
CA PHE A 46 -19.66 -3.14 -3.77
C PHE A 46 -20.86 -2.60 -4.57
N TYR A 47 -21.39 -3.43 -5.45
CA TYR A 47 -22.50 -3.10 -6.33
C TYR A 47 -23.86 -3.38 -5.66
N PRO A 48 -24.93 -2.65 -6.03
CA PRO A 48 -26.26 -2.84 -5.45
C PRO A 48 -26.88 -4.23 -5.68
N ASP A 49 -26.39 -4.98 -6.65
CA ASP A 49 -26.79 -6.37 -6.93
C ASP A 49 -26.13 -7.38 -5.97
N GLY A 50 -25.30 -6.90 -5.03
CA GLY A 50 -24.59 -7.72 -4.05
C GLY A 50 -23.20 -8.18 -4.51
N THR A 51 -22.75 -7.78 -5.69
CA THR A 51 -21.43 -8.14 -6.21
C THR A 51 -20.35 -7.32 -5.51
N LEU A 52 -19.31 -7.98 -4.98
CA LEU A 52 -18.09 -7.35 -4.47
C LEU A 52 -16.95 -7.59 -5.45
N VAL A 53 -16.34 -6.52 -5.95
CA VAL A 53 -15.13 -6.56 -6.78
C VAL A 53 -13.99 -5.96 -5.98
N GLU A 54 -12.93 -6.74 -5.76
CA GLU A 54 -11.71 -6.31 -5.06
C GLU A 54 -10.53 -6.32 -6.04
N GLU A 55 -9.83 -5.19 -6.17
CA GLU A 55 -8.67 -4.99 -7.02
C GLU A 55 -7.44 -4.70 -6.14
N PHE A 56 -6.36 -5.43 -6.38
CA PHE A 56 -5.10 -5.28 -5.64
C PHE A 56 -3.95 -5.01 -6.61
N THR A 57 -3.34 -3.83 -6.49
CA THR A 57 -2.14 -3.47 -7.24
C THR A 57 -0.93 -3.64 -6.34
N TYR A 58 0.04 -4.46 -6.76
CA TYR A 58 1.28 -4.68 -6.01
C TYR A 58 2.47 -4.14 -6.80
N THR A 59 3.34 -3.39 -6.13
CA THR A 59 4.67 -3.07 -6.64
C THR A 59 5.68 -4.06 -6.08
N ILE A 60 6.24 -4.91 -6.95
CA ILE A 60 7.28 -5.89 -6.60
C ILE A 60 8.64 -5.29 -6.95
N ARG A 61 9.45 -4.99 -5.92
CA ARG A 61 10.78 -4.37 -6.07
C ARG A 61 11.94 -5.38 -6.06
N LYS A 62 11.69 -6.62 -5.63
CA LYS A 62 12.69 -7.72 -5.63
C LYS A 62 12.00 -9.06 -5.89
N GLN A 63 12.62 -9.92 -6.70
CA GLN A 63 12.09 -11.24 -7.06
C GLN A 63 12.25 -12.30 -5.94
N ASP A 64 12.89 -11.96 -4.83
CA ASP A 64 13.14 -12.88 -3.71
C ASP A 64 11.89 -13.16 -2.85
N TYR A 65 10.76 -12.53 -3.16
CA TYR A 65 9.52 -12.67 -2.41
C TYR A 65 8.56 -13.60 -3.14
N ARG A 66 8.29 -14.75 -2.53
CA ARG A 66 7.12 -15.56 -2.89
C ARG A 66 5.89 -14.84 -2.36
N MET A 67 5.05 -14.31 -3.25
CA MET A 67 3.75 -13.77 -2.84
C MET A 67 3.05 -14.82 -1.99
N LEU A 68 2.42 -14.40 -0.88
CA LEU A 68 1.37 -15.19 -0.24
C LEU A 68 0.20 -15.20 -1.23
N TYR A 69 0.32 -15.99 -2.29
CA TYR A 69 -0.85 -16.50 -2.97
C TYR A 69 -1.67 -17.11 -1.84
N ARG A 70 -2.87 -16.57 -1.63
CA ARG A 70 -3.84 -17.26 -0.81
C ARG A 70 -3.98 -18.61 -1.52
N TYR A 71 -3.50 -19.68 -0.88
CA TYR A 71 -3.59 -21.02 -1.44
C TYR A 71 -5.07 -21.36 -1.46
N TRP A 72 -5.71 -21.21 -2.61
CA TRP A 72 -7.09 -21.64 -2.79
C TRP A 72 -7.00 -23.08 -3.26
N ASP A 73 -7.49 -24.01 -2.45
CA ASP A 73 -7.62 -25.41 -2.84
C ASP A 73 -8.86 -25.57 -3.75
N VAL A 74 -8.85 -24.88 -4.89
CA VAL A 74 -9.92 -24.84 -5.87
C VAL A 74 -9.33 -24.85 -7.28
N ALA A 75 -10.04 -25.49 -8.20
CA ALA A 75 -9.61 -25.54 -9.59
C ALA A 75 -9.75 -24.16 -10.27
N LEU A 76 -8.74 -23.82 -11.09
CA LEU A 76 -8.79 -22.70 -12.02
C LEU A 76 -9.43 -23.18 -13.33
N TYR A 77 -10.40 -22.44 -13.84
CA TYR A 77 -11.13 -22.75 -15.06
C TYR A 77 -10.82 -21.73 -16.16
N ASP A 78 -10.90 -22.16 -17.43
CA ASP A 78 -10.61 -21.36 -18.63
C ASP A 78 -11.90 -20.88 -19.33
N GLY A 79 -12.99 -20.78 -18.56
CA GLY A 79 -14.31 -20.43 -19.09
C GLY A 79 -15.43 -20.60 -18.07
N PRO A 80 -16.66 -20.18 -18.43
CA PRO A 80 -17.75 -20.08 -17.48
C PRO A 80 -18.30 -21.42 -17.00
N MET A 81 -18.57 -21.50 -15.70
CA MET A 81 -19.21 -22.65 -15.05
C MET A 81 -20.62 -22.32 -14.57
N ALA A 82 -21.47 -23.35 -14.50
CA ALA A 82 -22.84 -23.24 -13.97
C ALA A 82 -22.93 -23.13 -12.43
N TYR A 83 -21.79 -22.96 -11.74
CA TYR A 83 -21.64 -22.90 -10.29
C TYR A 83 -20.48 -21.95 -9.95
N PRO A 84 -20.38 -21.37 -8.73
CA PRO A 84 -19.29 -20.46 -8.36
C PRO A 84 -17.90 -21.06 -8.57
N TYR A 85 -17.01 -20.32 -9.25
CA TYR A 85 -15.75 -20.85 -9.78
C TYR A 85 -14.68 -19.75 -9.86
N VAL A 86 -13.43 -20.15 -10.08
CA VAL A 86 -12.30 -19.25 -10.33
C VAL A 86 -11.93 -19.32 -11.81
N GLU A 87 -11.96 -18.20 -12.50
CA GLU A 87 -11.66 -18.11 -13.93
C GLU A 87 -10.32 -17.41 -14.17
N MET A 88 -9.51 -17.96 -15.07
CA MET A 88 -8.37 -17.25 -15.63
C MET A 88 -8.87 -16.26 -16.68
N VAL A 89 -8.88 -14.98 -16.36
CA VAL A 89 -9.35 -13.93 -17.28
C VAL A 89 -8.27 -13.57 -18.30
N GLU A 90 -7.06 -13.24 -17.84
CA GLU A 90 -5.96 -12.82 -18.70
C GLU A 90 -4.60 -13.05 -18.03
N ILE A 91 -3.58 -13.36 -18.84
CA ILE A 91 -2.17 -13.36 -18.44
C ILE A 91 -1.40 -12.55 -19.48
N GLU A 92 -0.91 -11.39 -19.08
CA GLU A 92 -0.01 -10.58 -19.91
C GLU A 92 1.44 -10.85 -19.50
N ALA A 93 2.31 -11.10 -20.49
CA ALA A 93 3.73 -11.23 -20.24
C ALA A 93 4.32 -9.84 -19.94
N ALA A 94 5.24 -9.77 -18.97
CA ALA A 94 5.94 -8.53 -18.68
C ALA A 94 6.72 -8.08 -19.93
N ASP A 95 6.52 -6.82 -20.35
CA ASP A 95 7.25 -6.22 -21.45
C ASP A 95 8.75 -6.20 -21.12
N THR A 96 9.52 -6.96 -21.89
CA THR A 96 10.97 -7.08 -21.77
C THR A 96 11.57 -6.41 -22.99
N GLY A 97 11.65 -5.08 -22.94
CA GLY A 97 12.15 -4.24 -24.03
C GLY A 97 13.50 -4.67 -24.59
#